data_AF-A7SQ39-F1
#
_entry.id   AF-A7SQ39-F1
#
_cell.length_a   1.000
_cell.length_b   1.000
_cell.length_c   1.000
_cell.angle_alpha   90.00
_cell.angle_beta   90.00
_cell.angle_gamma   90.00
#
_symmetry.space_group_name_H-M   'P 1'
#
loop_
_entity.id
_entity.type
_entity.pdbx_description
1 polymer ?
#
loop_
_entity_poly.entity_id
_entity_poly.type
_entity_poly.pdbx_seq_one_letter_code
_entity_poly.pdbx_strand_id
1 'polypeptide(L)'
;MKKKRQKAQSLAERKKIKKEKKKSNPRRSKCSVPGLSCFYQTNYHWKVPPLWTGGEFCFCPSSNNNTYWCLRTINATHNFLYCEFITQFLEYFDLTLDPYQLYNIVDRISPIMLYDLHNQLEEMRKCKGAESC
;
A
#
# COMPACT_ATOMS: atom_id res chain seq x y z
N MET A 1 -17.91 -34.14 10.89
CA MET A 1 -16.96 -33.19 11.53
C MET A 1 -15.46 -33.54 11.36
N LYS A 2 -15.04 -34.81 11.40
CA LYS A 2 -13.61 -35.22 11.30
C LYS A 2 -12.87 -34.78 10.02
N LYS A 3 -13.51 -34.82 8.84
CA LYS A 3 -12.91 -34.40 7.55
C LYS A 3 -12.52 -32.91 7.49
N LYS A 4 -13.29 -32.00 8.11
CA LYS A 4 -12.97 -30.55 8.15
C LYS A 4 -11.70 -30.28 8.97
N ARG A 5 -11.52 -30.99 10.10
CA ARG A 5 -10.36 -30.85 11.00
C ARG A 5 -9.07 -31.37 10.37
N GLN A 6 -9.12 -32.48 9.63
CA GLN A 6 -7.97 -33.01 8.86
C GLN A 6 -7.57 -32.07 7.71
N LYS A 7 -8.54 -31.45 7.01
CA LYS A 7 -8.27 -30.47 5.95
C LYS A 7 -7.63 -29.19 6.50
N ALA A 8 -8.06 -28.72 7.67
CA ALA A 8 -7.44 -27.57 8.34
C ALA A 8 -6.00 -27.85 8.78
N GLN A 9 -5.72 -29.05 9.32
CA GLN A 9 -4.37 -29.47 9.71
C GLN A 9 -3.43 -29.54 8.51
N SER A 10 -3.85 -30.13 7.38
CA SER A 10 -3.02 -30.20 6.18
C SER A 10 -2.75 -28.84 5.53
N LEU A 11 -3.70 -27.90 5.62
CA LEU A 11 -3.51 -26.51 5.21
C LEU A 11 -2.51 -25.76 6.11
N ALA A 12 -2.54 -25.99 7.42
CA ALA A 12 -1.59 -25.41 8.37
C ALA A 12 -0.17 -25.94 8.14
N GLU A 13 -0.03 -27.24 7.87
CA GLU A 13 1.24 -27.90 7.55
C GLU A 13 1.85 -27.35 6.25
N ARG A 14 1.04 -27.23 5.19
CA ARG A 14 1.46 -26.57 3.93
C ARG A 14 1.89 -25.11 4.13
N LYS A 15 1.23 -24.37 5.02
CA LYS A 15 1.61 -22.99 5.37
C LYS A 15 2.95 -22.95 6.13
N LYS A 16 3.20 -23.87 7.06
CA LYS A 16 4.49 -24.01 7.76
C LYS A 16 5.64 -24.29 6.80
N ILE A 17 5.49 -25.30 5.93
CA ILE A 17 6.50 -25.68 4.93
C ILE A 17 6.80 -24.51 3.98
N LYS A 18 5.77 -23.77 3.53
CA LYS A 18 5.96 -22.56 2.71
C LYS A 18 6.71 -21.46 3.46
N LYS A 19 6.47 -21.29 4.76
CA LYS A 19 7.13 -20.27 5.60
C LYS A 19 8.61 -20.60 5.81
N GLU A 20 8.94 -21.88 6.02
CA GLU A 20 10.32 -22.36 6.13
C GLU A 20 11.09 -22.21 4.82
N LYS A 21 10.51 -22.63 3.68
CA LYS A 21 11.12 -22.38 2.36
C LYS A 21 11.32 -20.90 2.05
N LYS A 22 10.43 -20.02 2.51
CA LYS A 22 10.57 -18.56 2.38
C LYS A 22 11.66 -17.98 3.29
N LYS A 23 11.94 -18.61 4.43
CA LYS A 23 13.02 -18.23 5.35
C LYS A 23 14.38 -18.72 4.85
N SER A 24 14.44 -19.93 4.29
CA SER A 24 15.66 -20.52 3.74
C SER A 24 16.06 -19.96 2.38
N ASN A 25 15.25 -19.07 1.78
CA ASN A 25 15.58 -18.46 0.50
C ASN A 25 16.77 -17.49 0.69
N PRO A 26 17.96 -17.78 0.13
CA PRO A 26 19.17 -16.99 0.38
C PRO A 26 19.03 -15.53 -0.03
N ARG A 27 18.18 -15.26 -1.04
CA ARG A 27 17.89 -13.89 -1.50
C ARG A 27 17.19 -13.07 -0.41
N ARG A 28 16.34 -13.71 0.40
CA ARG A 28 15.64 -13.03 1.48
C ARG A 28 16.53 -12.83 2.70
N SER A 29 17.43 -13.78 3.00
CA SER A 29 18.37 -13.63 4.11
C SER A 29 19.47 -12.59 3.83
N LYS A 30 19.97 -12.49 2.59
CA LYS A 30 20.98 -11.48 2.17
C LYS A 30 20.49 -10.03 2.35
N CYS A 31 19.18 -9.84 2.38
CA CYS A 31 18.54 -8.53 2.35
C CYS A 31 17.68 -8.24 3.58
N SER A 32 17.66 -9.12 4.59
CA SER A 32 16.76 -8.99 5.73
C SER A 32 17.30 -7.98 6.75
N VAL A 33 16.77 -6.76 6.76
CA VAL A 33 17.07 -5.74 7.79
C VAL A 33 16.01 -5.80 8.90
N PRO A 34 16.39 -5.81 10.19
CA PRO A 34 15.43 -5.77 11.30
C PRO A 34 14.51 -4.54 11.21
N GLY A 35 13.20 -4.73 11.35
CA GLY A 35 12.21 -3.64 11.31
C GLY A 35 11.85 -3.11 9.92
N LEU A 36 12.46 -3.62 8.84
CA LEU A 36 12.18 -3.20 7.47
C LEU A 36 11.80 -4.39 6.58
N SER A 37 10.78 -4.20 5.73
CA SER A 37 10.41 -5.19 4.73
C SER A 37 11.23 -4.98 3.45
N CYS A 38 12.41 -5.59 3.40
CA CYS A 38 13.32 -5.46 2.27
C CYS A 38 13.16 -6.59 1.23
N PHE A 39 13.37 -6.25 -0.03
CA PHE A 39 13.31 -7.13 -1.18
C PHE A 39 14.64 -7.14 -1.92
N TYR A 40 15.09 -8.34 -2.29
CA TYR A 40 16.29 -8.50 -3.11
C TYR A 40 15.95 -8.37 -4.59
N GLN A 41 16.60 -7.43 -5.26
CA GLN A 41 16.40 -7.15 -6.68
C GLN A 41 17.69 -7.38 -7.47
N THR A 42 17.53 -7.74 -8.74
CA THR A 42 18.63 -7.97 -9.69
C THR A 42 18.40 -7.13 -10.95
N ASN A 43 19.32 -7.24 -11.93
CA ASN A 43 19.19 -6.60 -13.25
C ASN A 43 17.92 -6.98 -14.02
N TYR A 44 17.21 -8.02 -13.59
CA TYR A 44 15.94 -8.46 -14.19
C TYR A 44 14.71 -7.91 -13.45
N HIS A 45 14.88 -6.91 -12.58
CA HIS A 45 13.79 -6.32 -11.83
C HIS A 45 12.76 -5.63 -12.74
N TRP A 46 13.24 -4.77 -13.63
CA TRP A 46 12.41 -4.07 -14.60
C TRP A 46 12.25 -4.91 -15.86
N LYS A 47 11.00 -5.19 -16.25
CA LYS A 47 10.67 -5.96 -17.46
C LYS A 47 10.45 -5.07 -18.68
N VAL A 48 10.32 -3.77 -18.46
CA VAL A 48 10.10 -2.76 -19.48
C VAL A 48 11.13 -1.64 -19.30
N PRO A 49 11.56 -0.97 -20.39
CA PRO A 49 12.51 0.12 -20.30
C PRO A 49 12.03 1.29 -19.41
N PRO A 50 12.96 2.05 -18.80
CA PRO A 50 14.41 1.78 -18.76
C PRO A 50 14.69 0.49 -17.97
N LEU A 51 15.69 -0.30 -18.39
CA LEU A 51 16.09 -1.52 -17.68
C LEU A 51 17.16 -1.20 -16.62
N TRP A 52 17.16 -1.94 -15.52
CA TRP A 52 18.12 -1.74 -14.44
C TRP A 52 19.44 -2.44 -14.76
N THR A 53 20.53 -1.68 -14.83
CA THR A 53 21.88 -2.21 -15.14
C THR A 53 22.86 -2.14 -13.96
N GLY A 54 22.44 -1.57 -12.83
CA GLY A 54 23.29 -1.26 -11.67
C GLY A 54 23.64 -2.44 -10.75
N GLY A 55 23.38 -3.69 -11.15
CA GLY A 55 23.72 -4.88 -10.36
C GLY A 55 22.64 -5.30 -9.36
N GLU A 56 23.00 -6.23 -8.47
CA GLU A 56 22.09 -6.70 -7.43
C GLU A 56 22.00 -5.68 -6.29
N PHE A 57 20.78 -5.39 -5.82
CA PHE A 57 20.56 -4.43 -4.74
C PHE A 57 19.42 -4.84 -3.81
N CYS A 58 19.41 -4.20 -2.64
CA CYS A 58 18.36 -4.33 -1.64
C CYS A 58 17.41 -3.15 -1.69
N PHE A 59 16.14 -3.41 -2.01
CA PHE A 59 15.09 -2.40 -1.98
C PHE A 59 14.30 -2.54 -0.68
N CYS A 60 14.50 -1.60 0.24
CA CYS A 60 13.78 -1.50 1.50
C CYS A 60 12.85 -0.29 1.43
N PRO A 61 11.62 -0.41 0.90
CA PRO A 61 10.68 0.70 0.93
C PRO A 61 10.46 1.06 2.40
N SER A 62 10.74 2.32 2.74
CA SER A 62 10.30 2.89 4.01
C SER A 62 8.78 2.73 4.03
N SER A 63 8.29 1.85 4.91
CA SER A 63 6.84 1.57 4.95
C SER A 63 6.10 2.77 5.52
N ASN A 64 6.71 3.53 6.44
CA ASN A 64 6.04 4.64 7.13
C ASN A 64 5.80 5.85 6.22
N ASN A 65 6.77 6.24 5.37
CA ASN A 65 6.58 7.37 4.45
C ASN A 65 5.74 7.04 3.20
N ASN A 66 5.36 5.77 3.02
CA ASN A 66 4.51 5.31 1.91
C ASN A 66 3.18 4.71 2.39
N THR A 67 2.85 4.86 3.68
CA THR A 67 1.57 4.41 4.20
C THR A 67 0.64 5.61 4.33
N TYR A 68 -0.45 5.55 3.56
CA TYR A 68 -1.48 6.57 3.52
C TYR A 68 -2.86 5.93 3.36
N TRP A 69 -3.90 6.71 3.67
CA TRP A 69 -5.28 6.40 3.35
C TRP A 69 -5.80 7.50 2.42
N CYS A 70 -6.62 7.13 1.43
CA CYS A 70 -7.20 8.09 0.51
C CYS A 70 -8.71 7.96 0.42
N LEU A 71 -9.35 9.10 0.19
CA LEU A 71 -10.74 9.24 -0.19
C LEU A 71 -10.81 9.64 -1.67
N ARG A 72 -11.51 8.83 -2.46
CA ARG A 72 -11.74 9.07 -3.89
C ARG A 72 -13.21 9.36 -4.13
N THR A 73 -13.51 10.54 -4.66
CA THR A 73 -14.88 10.97 -4.98
C THR A 73 -15.02 11.19 -6.47
N ILE A 74 -15.98 10.50 -7.09
CA ILE A 74 -16.35 10.65 -8.51
C ILE A 74 -17.87 10.79 -8.58
N ASN A 75 -18.35 12.02 -8.78
CA ASN A 75 -19.77 12.31 -9.00
C ASN A 75 -19.91 13.40 -10.07
N ALA A 76 -21.14 13.87 -10.32
CA ALA A 76 -21.42 14.85 -11.38
C ALA A 76 -20.74 16.21 -11.15
N THR A 77 -20.40 16.56 -9.91
CA THR A 77 -19.90 17.89 -9.52
C THR A 77 -18.48 17.88 -8.98
N HIS A 78 -17.99 16.73 -8.51
CA HIS A 78 -16.72 16.56 -7.82
C HIS A 78 -16.00 15.34 -8.36
N ASN A 79 -14.73 15.56 -8.70
CA ASN A 79 -13.84 14.54 -9.19
C ASN A 79 -12.45 14.80 -8.59
N PHE A 80 -12.23 14.38 -7.35
CA PHE A 80 -10.98 14.62 -6.63
C PHE A 80 -10.46 13.36 -5.92
N LEU A 81 -9.19 13.43 -5.52
CA LEU A 81 -8.52 12.45 -4.67
C LEU A 81 -7.90 13.20 -3.48
N TYR A 82 -8.26 12.82 -2.26
CA TYR A 82 -7.70 13.33 -1.01
C TYR A 82 -6.96 12.21 -0.29
N CYS A 83 -5.75 12.46 0.22
CA CYS A 83 -4.93 11.46 0.90
C CYS A 83 -4.27 11.99 2.18
N GLU A 84 -4.21 11.12 3.19
CA GLU A 84 -3.54 11.36 4.46
C GLU A 84 -2.44 10.33 4.71
N PHE A 85 -1.21 10.80 4.84
CA PHE A 85 -0.08 9.97 5.20
C PHE A 85 0.03 9.82 6.71
N ILE A 86 0.58 8.69 7.18
CA ILE A 86 0.92 8.50 8.60
C ILE A 86 1.82 9.63 9.13
N THR A 87 2.65 10.22 8.25
CA THR A 87 3.53 11.35 8.58
C THR A 87 2.80 12.70 8.71
N GLN A 88 1.47 12.73 8.64
CA GLN A 88 0.63 13.94 8.58
C GLN A 88 0.87 14.82 7.35
N PHE A 89 1.51 14.26 6.31
CA PHE A 89 1.52 14.89 5.00
C PHE A 89 0.14 14.69 4.35
N LEU A 90 -0.41 15.76 3.77
CA LEU A 90 -1.72 15.76 3.17
C LEU A 90 -1.60 16.05 1.67
N GLU A 91 -2.41 15.36 0.89
CA GLU A 91 -2.52 15.61 -0.55
C GLU A 91 -3.96 15.79 -0.97
N TYR A 92 -4.19 16.74 -1.87
CA TYR A 92 -5.46 16.90 -2.55
C TYR A 92 -5.22 17.18 -4.03
N PHE A 93 -5.87 16.40 -4.89
CA PHE A 93 -5.81 16.54 -6.34
C PHE A 93 -7.22 16.69 -6.91
N ASP A 94 -7.44 17.75 -7.69
CA ASP A 94 -8.62 17.84 -8.56
C ASP A 94 -8.32 17.10 -9.86
N LEU A 95 -8.92 15.92 -10.02
CA LEU A 95 -8.69 15.03 -11.16
C LEU A 95 -9.46 15.46 -12.41
N THR A 96 -10.24 16.55 -12.33
CA THR A 96 -10.82 17.22 -13.50
C THR A 96 -9.79 18.08 -14.20
N LEU A 97 -8.98 18.80 -13.42
CA LEU A 97 -7.98 19.75 -13.91
C LEU A 97 -6.59 19.12 -14.02
N ASP A 98 -6.28 18.17 -13.13
CA ASP A 98 -5.00 17.47 -13.06
C ASP A 98 -5.20 15.94 -13.03
N PRO A 99 -5.55 15.32 -14.18
CA PRO A 99 -5.77 13.88 -14.26
C PRO A 99 -4.56 13.02 -13.89
N TYR A 100 -3.36 13.61 -13.93
CA TYR A 100 -2.09 12.92 -13.70
C TYR A 100 -1.50 13.19 -12.32
N GLN A 101 -2.20 13.93 -11.46
CA GLN A 101 -1.82 14.14 -10.05
C GLN A 101 -0.42 14.77 -9.91
N LEU A 102 -0.09 15.71 -10.78
CA LEU A 102 1.22 16.37 -10.81
C LEU A 102 1.33 17.48 -9.77
N TYR A 103 0.22 18.08 -9.36
CA TYR A 103 0.20 19.24 -8.48
C TYR A 103 -0.69 19.00 -7.27
N ASN A 104 -0.08 18.81 -6.10
CA ASN A 104 -0.79 18.81 -4.83
C ASN A 104 -1.27 20.24 -4.52
N ILE A 105 -2.59 20.43 -4.41
CA ILE A 105 -3.24 21.73 -4.16
C ILE A 105 -3.92 21.79 -2.78
N VAL A 106 -3.51 20.94 -1.83
CA VAL A 106 -4.11 20.86 -0.50
C VAL A 106 -4.12 22.22 0.24
N ASP A 107 -3.13 23.06 -0.01
CA ASP A 107 -2.98 24.41 0.55
C ASP A 107 -4.06 25.39 0.07
N ARG A 108 -4.73 25.09 -1.04
CA ARG A 108 -5.81 25.90 -1.62
C ARG A 108 -7.20 25.45 -1.16
N ILE A 109 -7.29 24.33 -0.47
CA ILE A 109 -8.57 23.78 0.00
C ILE A 109 -8.93 24.43 1.33
N SER A 110 -10.22 24.73 1.52
CA SER A 110 -10.67 25.36 2.75
C SER A 110 -10.44 24.43 3.96
N PRO A 111 -10.05 24.97 5.14
CA PRO A 111 -9.82 24.15 6.32
C PRO A 111 -11.05 23.34 6.76
N ILE A 112 -12.25 23.90 6.55
CA ILE A 112 -13.52 23.24 6.87
C ILE A 112 -13.69 22.00 5.97
N MET A 113 -13.44 22.15 4.67
CA MET A 113 -13.54 21.03 3.74
C MET A 113 -12.50 19.94 4.08
N LEU A 114 -11.26 20.31 4.43
CA LEU A 114 -10.26 19.33 4.87
C LEU A 114 -10.70 18.59 6.13
N TYR A 115 -11.33 19.28 7.09
CA TYR A 115 -11.86 18.65 8.29
C TYR A 115 -12.98 17.65 7.98
N ASP A 116 -13.90 18.00 7.10
CA ASP A 116 -14.99 17.11 6.67
C ASP A 116 -14.43 15.86 5.95
N LEU A 117 -13.46 16.05 5.05
CA LEU A 117 -12.79 14.96 4.34
C LEU A 117 -12.03 14.03 5.30
N HIS A 118 -11.36 14.59 6.30
CA HIS A 118 -10.67 13.83 7.34
C HIS A 118 -11.65 12.93 8.11
N ASN A 119 -12.76 13.49 8.59
CA ASN A 119 -13.78 12.74 9.32
C ASN A 119 -14.37 11.61 8.46
N GLN A 120 -14.69 11.92 7.19
CA GLN A 120 -15.20 10.93 6.26
C GLN A 120 -14.18 9.79 6.03
N LEU A 121 -12.90 10.12 5.88
CA LEU A 121 -11.85 9.13 5.73
C LEU A 121 -11.73 8.26 6.99
N GLU A 122 -11.77 8.84 8.18
CA GLU A 122 -11.75 8.11 9.47
C GLU A 122 -12.91 7.15 9.64
N GLU A 123 -14.11 7.51 9.20
CA GLU A 123 -15.25 6.60 9.16
C GLU A 123 -15.01 5.46 8.17
N MET A 124 -14.57 5.79 6.96
CA MET A 124 -14.30 4.80 5.91
C MET A 124 -13.19 3.81 6.30
N ARG A 125 -12.20 4.25 7.08
CA ARG A 125 -11.12 3.39 7.59
C ARG A 125 -11.63 2.27 8.52
N LYS A 126 -12.79 2.47 9.15
CA LYS A 126 -13.39 1.47 10.06
C LYS A 126 -14.18 0.40 9.29
N CYS A 127 -14.60 0.70 8.06
CA CYS A 127 -15.35 -0.21 7.19
C CYS A 127 -14.55 -1.47 6.87
N LYS A 128 -15.25 -2.60 6.72
CA LYS A 128 -14.73 -3.89 6.25
C LYS A 128 -15.59 -4.43 5.12
N GLY A 129 -15.41 -3.86 3.93
CA GLY A 129 -16.22 -4.14 2.75
C GLY A 129 -17.47 -3.26 2.68
N ALA A 130 -18.30 -3.48 1.64
CA ALA A 130 -19.71 -3.09 1.65
C ALA A 130 -20.42 -3.81 2.82
N GLU A 131 -21.72 -3.81 3.05
CA GLU A 131 -22.37 -4.40 4.26
C GLU A 131 -22.01 -3.75 5.61
N SER A 132 -20.73 -3.49 5.90
CA SER A 132 -20.28 -2.77 7.09
C SER A 132 -20.13 -1.26 6.87
N CYS A 133 -20.34 -0.83 5.61
CA CYS A 133 -20.53 0.50 5.05
C CYS A 133 -21.32 0.31 3.72
#